data_AF-J9DNN5-F1
#
_entry.id   AF-J9DNN5-F1
#
_cell.length_a   1.000
_cell.length_b   1.000
_cell.length_c   1.000
_cell.angle_alpha   90.00
_cell.angle_beta   90.00
_cell.angle_gamma   90.00
#
_symmetry.space_group_name_H-M   'P 1'
#
loop_
_entity.id
_entity.type
_entity.pdbx_description
1 polymer ?
#
loop_
_entity_poly.entity_id
_entity_poly.type
_entity_poly.pdbx_seq_one_letter_code
_entity_poly.pdbx_strand_id
1 'polypeptide(L)'
;NGSQLFLLEPSGLCYEYKAWAIGKHRQAAKTEIEKLKFEDIPMQQLVNEAARIILMVRDEAKDKNLQVEMGWVGEITGGKHEIVPKD
;
A
#
# COMPACT_ATOMS: atom_id res chain seq x y z
N ASN A 1 10.05 17.95 4.48
CA ASN A 1 10.37 16.51 4.56
C ASN A 1 9.38 15.79 3.66
N GLY A 2 9.85 15.09 2.64
CA GLY A 2 9.00 14.43 1.64
C GLY A 2 8.21 13.25 2.22
N SER A 3 7.74 12.34 1.37
CA SER A 3 7.03 11.13 1.80
C SER A 3 7.93 10.20 2.62
N GLN A 4 7.44 9.74 3.77
CA GLN A 4 8.12 8.77 4.62
C GLN A 4 7.11 7.71 5.09
N LEU A 5 7.54 6.44 5.16
CA LEU A 5 6.74 5.32 5.65
C LEU A 5 7.50 4.62 6.78
N PHE A 6 6.82 4.45 7.91
CA PHE A 6 7.39 3.79 9.08
C PHE A 6 6.57 2.55 9.46
N LEU A 7 7.27 1.50 9.89
CA LEU A 7 6.68 0.31 10.50
C LEU A 7 7.07 0.27 11.97
N LEU A 8 6.08 0.17 12.84
CA LEU A 8 6.28 -0.12 14.25
C LEU A 8 6.05 -1.62 14.49
N GLU A 9 7.05 -2.30 15.04
CA GLU A 9 6.93 -3.71 15.43
C GLU A 9 6.46 -3.86 16.89
N PRO A 10 5.84 -5.00 17.27
CA PRO A 10 5.43 -5.25 18.65
C PRO A 10 6.58 -5.20 19.68
N SER A 11 7.82 -5.37 19.23
CA SER A 11 9.05 -5.22 20.03
C SER A 11 9.35 -3.78 20.43
N GLY A 12 8.66 -2.79 19.85
CA GLY A 12 8.95 -1.36 19.99
C GLY A 12 9.98 -0.83 18.98
N LEU A 13 10.49 -1.67 18.07
CA LEU A 13 11.39 -1.25 17.00
C LEU A 13 10.61 -0.48 15.92
N CYS A 14 11.21 0.60 15.43
CA CYS A 14 10.65 1.46 14.39
C CYS A 14 11.62 1.50 13.20
N TYR A 15 11.12 1.17 12.02
CA TYR A 15 11.90 1.10 10.79
C TYR A 15 11.29 1.99 9.71
N GLU A 16 12.14 2.72 8.98
CA GLU A 16 11.75 3.47 7.79
C GLU A 16 11.84 2.57 6.55
N TYR A 17 10.83 2.64 5.69
CA TYR A 17 10.73 1.86 4.46
C TYR A 17 10.32 2.74 3.27
N LYS A 18 10.66 2.31 2.05
CA LYS A 18 10.07 2.88 0.82
C LYS A 18 8.67 2.33 0.55
N ALA A 19 8.47 1.04 0.82
CA ALA A 19 7.18 0.35 0.71
C ALA A 19 7.18 -0.87 1.64
N TRP A 20 6.01 -1.27 2.13
CA TRP A 20 5.90 -2.43 3.01
C TRP A 20 4.53 -3.09 2.92
N ALA A 21 4.44 -4.35 3.35
CA ALA A 21 3.19 -5.09 3.47
C ALA A 21 3.17 -5.92 4.77
N ILE A 22 2.00 -6.01 5.37
CA ILE A 22 1.71 -6.78 6.60
C ILE A 22 0.52 -7.72 6.38
N GLY A 23 0.30 -8.67 7.30
CA GLY A 23 -0.80 -9.63 7.23
C GLY A 23 -0.40 -11.01 6.68
N LYS A 24 -1.41 -11.86 6.45
CA LYS A 24 -1.24 -13.29 6.12
C LYS A 24 -0.43 -13.54 4.86
N HIS A 25 -0.67 -12.77 3.80
CA HIS A 25 -0.02 -12.93 2.49
C HIS A 25 1.10 -11.91 2.24
N ARG A 26 1.70 -11.37 3.31
CA ARG A 26 2.71 -10.29 3.22
C ARG A 26 3.90 -10.61 2.31
N GLN A 27 4.35 -11.87 2.27
CA GLN A 27 5.52 -12.24 1.48
C GLN A 27 5.22 -12.11 -0.02
N ALA A 28 4.07 -12.64 -0.47
CA ALA A 28 3.62 -12.51 -1.85
C ALA A 28 3.41 -11.04 -2.24
N ALA A 29 2.78 -10.25 -1.35
CA ALA A 29 2.58 -8.82 -1.59
C ALA A 29 3.91 -8.07 -1.75
N LYS A 30 4.91 -8.35 -0.90
CA LYS A 30 6.25 -7.73 -1.02
C LYS A 30 6.94 -8.07 -2.33
N THR A 31 6.85 -9.31 -2.80
CA THR A 31 7.40 -9.70 -4.10
C THR A 31 6.76 -8.93 -5.26
N GLU A 32 5.47 -8.61 -5.20
CA GLU A 32 4.84 -7.76 -6.23
C GLU A 32 5.27 -6.28 -6.10
N ILE A 33 5.39 -5.77 -4.87
CA ILE A 33 5.88 -4.42 -4.59
C ILE A 33 7.30 -4.22 -5.15
N GLU A 34 8.20 -5.20 -5.00
CA GLU A 34 9.59 -5.14 -5.48
C GLU A 34 9.72 -5.01 -7.01
N LYS A 35 8.68 -5.36 -7.77
CA LYS A 35 8.66 -5.22 -9.23
C LYS A 35 8.34 -3.80 -9.69
N LEU A 36 7.79 -2.97 -8.80
CA LEU A 36 7.36 -1.61 -9.13
C LEU A 36 8.54 -0.63 -9.12
N LYS A 37 8.53 0.29 -10.08
CA LYS A 37 9.45 1.44 -10.12
C LYS A 37 8.72 2.68 -9.64
N PHE A 38 8.64 2.86 -8.32
CA PHE A 38 7.84 3.94 -7.69
C PHE A 38 8.17 5.34 -8.20
N GLU A 39 9.44 5.57 -8.53
CA GLU A 39 9.96 6.87 -8.97
C GLU A 39 9.40 7.28 -10.34
N ASP A 40 8.94 6.31 -11.14
CA ASP A 40 8.42 6.53 -12.50
C ASP A 40 6.88 6.57 -12.55
N ILE A 41 6.20 6.34 -11.42
CA ILE A 41 4.74 6.13 -11.38
C ILE A 41 4.06 7.28 -10.63
N PRO A 42 3.10 8.00 -11.25
CA PRO A 42 2.30 9.00 -10.56
C PRO A 42 1.55 8.41 -9.36
N MET A 43 1.40 9.21 -8.29
CA MET A 43 0.76 8.78 -7.04
C MET A 43 -0.64 8.17 -7.23
N GLN A 44 -1.45 8.70 -8.15
CA GLN A 44 -2.79 8.17 -8.47
C GLN A 44 -2.71 6.76 -9.07
N GLN A 45 -1.67 6.45 -9.86
CA GLN A 45 -1.46 5.12 -10.41
C GLN A 45 -0.91 4.15 -9.37
N LEU A 46 -0.11 4.62 -8.41
CA LEU A 46 0.36 3.80 -7.29
C LEU A 46 -0.78 3.26 -6.42
N VAL A 47 -1.86 4.04 -6.27
CA VAL A 47 -3.10 3.57 -5.62
C VAL A 47 -3.70 2.38 -6.37
N ASN A 48 -3.79 2.44 -7.70
CA ASN A 48 -4.29 1.34 -8.51
C ASN A 48 -3.40 0.09 -8.41
N GLU A 49 -2.08 0.26 -8.39
CA GLU A 49 -1.13 -0.84 -8.19
C GLU A 49 -1.29 -1.48 -6.80
N ALA A 50 -1.45 -0.69 -5.74
CA ALA A 50 -1.70 -1.23 -4.40
C ALA A 50 -3.01 -2.04 -4.34
N ALA A 51 -4.09 -1.55 -4.98
CA ALA A 51 -5.34 -2.30 -5.09
C ALA A 51 -5.15 -3.61 -5.87
N ARG A 52 -4.44 -3.57 -7.02
CA ARG A 52 -4.13 -4.74 -7.85
C ARG A 52 -3.38 -5.80 -7.05
N ILE A 53 -2.39 -5.40 -6.24
CA ILE A 53 -1.60 -6.34 -5.42
C ILE A 53 -2.50 -7.01 -4.38
N ILE A 54 -3.37 -6.28 -3.68
CA ILE A 54 -4.33 -6.85 -2.72
C ILE A 54 -5.24 -7.88 -3.39
N LEU A 55 -5.77 -7.54 -4.56
CA LEU A 55 -6.63 -8.43 -5.35
C LEU A 55 -5.89 -9.68 -5.83
N MET A 56 -4.63 -9.54 -6.20
CA MET A 56 -3.80 -10.64 -6.72
C MET A 56 -3.40 -11.65 -5.64
N VAL A 57 -3.08 -11.18 -4.43
CA VAL A 57 -2.59 -12.05 -3.35
C VAL A 57 -3.71 -12.65 -2.49
N ARG A 58 -4.98 -12.31 -2.77
CA ARG A 58 -6.14 -12.86 -2.05
C ARG A 58 -6.41 -14.30 -2.50
N ASP A 59 -7.01 -15.08 -1.60
CA ASP A 59 -7.50 -16.43 -1.92
C ASP A 59 -8.97 -16.31 -2.32
N GLU A 60 -9.27 -16.25 -3.61
CA GLU A 60 -10.64 -16.01 -4.12
C GLU A 60 -11.66 -17.07 -3.65
N ALA A 61 -11.20 -18.29 -3.36
CA ALA A 61 -12.09 -19.36 -2.89
C ALA A 61 -12.55 -19.13 -1.45
N LYS A 62 -11.75 -18.44 -0.64
CA LYS A 62 -12.00 -18.17 0.79
C LYS A 62 -12.49 -16.75 1.05
N ASP A 63 -12.02 -15.78 0.26
CA ASP A 63 -12.21 -14.34 0.48
C ASP A 63 -13.22 -13.76 -0.54
N LYS A 64 -14.45 -14.30 -0.55
CA LYS A 64 -15.48 -13.97 -1.57
C LYS A 64 -16.03 -12.54 -1.47
N ASN A 65 -16.04 -11.96 -0.27
CA ASN A 65 -16.50 -10.60 -0.03
C ASN A 65 -15.28 -9.76 0.37
N LEU A 66 -14.72 -9.03 -0.59
CA LEU A 66 -13.61 -8.12 -0.34
C LEU A 66 -14.08 -6.68 -0.40
N GLN A 67 -13.80 -5.94 0.66
CA GLN A 67 -13.83 -4.48 0.68
C GLN A 67 -12.39 -4.00 0.81
N VAL A 68 -11.95 -3.15 -0.12
CA VAL A 68 -10.64 -2.52 -0.07
C VAL A 68 -10.83 -1.08 0.38
N GLU A 69 -10.22 -0.71 1.49
CA GLU A 69 -10.19 0.65 2.00
C GLU A 69 -8.80 1.23 1.76
N MET A 70 -8.75 2.39 1.13
CA MET A 70 -7.49 3.03 0.74
C MET A 70 -7.49 4.49 1.15
N GLY A 71 -6.36 4.89 1.75
CA GLY A 71 -6.06 6.28 2.07
C GLY A 71 -4.75 6.67 1.40
N TRP A 72 -4.58 7.97 1.19
CA TRP A 72 -3.39 8.52 0.58
C TRP A 72 -3.00 9.85 1.23
N VAL A 73 -1.70 10.16 1.18
CA VAL A 73 -1.14 11.42 1.67
C VAL A 73 0.01 11.82 0.79
N GLY A 74 -0.01 13.05 0.29
CA GLY A 74 1.03 13.55 -0.60
C GLY A 74 0.72 14.97 -1.06
N GLU A 75 1.38 15.38 -2.14
CA GLU A 75 1.19 16.71 -2.72
C GLU A 75 -0.27 16.94 -3.16
N ILE A 76 -0.92 15.91 -3.73
CA ILE A 76 -2.30 15.96 -4.21
C ILE A 76 -3.33 16.23 -3.09
N THR A 77 -3.00 15.88 -1.85
CA THR A 77 -3.85 16.11 -0.67
C THR A 77 -3.37 17.27 0.20
N GLY A 78 -2.42 18.08 -0.30
CA GLY A 78 -1.82 19.16 0.48
C GLY A 78 -1.13 18.68 1.77
N GLY A 79 -0.58 17.46 1.75
CA GLY A 79 0.08 16.83 2.89
C GLY A 79 -0.88 16.30 3.97
N LYS A 80 -2.18 16.24 3.71
CA LYS A 80 -3.17 15.67 4.65
C LYS A 80 -3.54 14.25 4.23
N HIS A 81 -3.81 13.39 5.20
CA HIS A 81 -4.36 12.08 4.89
C HIS A 81 -5.82 12.21 4.46
N GLU A 82 -6.15 11.64 3.30
CA GLU A 82 -7.51 11.59 2.77
C GLU A 82 -7.86 10.18 2.32
N ILE A 83 -9.15 9.86 2.27
CA ILE A 83 -9.64 8.62 1.65
C ILE A 83 -9.53 8.78 0.14
N VAL A 84 -9.07 7.74 -0.56
CA VAL A 84 -9.06 7.73 -2.03
C VAL A 84 -10.52 7.86 -2.53
N PRO A 85 -10.82 8.80 -3.44
CA PRO A 85 -12.15 8.94 -4.03
C PRO A 85 -12.64 7.64 -4.67
N LYS A 86 -13.96 7.41 -4.68
CA LYS A 86 -14.56 6.20 -5.25
C LYS A 86 -14.71 6.23 -6.77
N ASP A 87 -14.43 7.38 -7.37
CA ASP A 87 -14.69 7.69 -8.78
C ASP A 87 -13.40 7.65 -9.62
#